data_AF-A0A626AVM0-F1
#
_entry.id   AF-A0A626AVM0-F1
#
_cell.length_a   1.000
_cell.length_b   1.000
_cell.length_c   1.000
_cell.angle_alpha   90.00
_cell.angle_beta   90.00
_cell.angle_gamma   90.00
#
_symmetry.space_group_name_H-M   'P 1'
#
loop_
_entity.id
_entity.type
_entity.pdbx_description
1 polymer ?
#
loop_
_entity_poly.entity_id
_entity_poly.type
_entity_poly.pdbx_seq_one_letter_code
_entity_poly.pdbx_strand_id
1 'polypeptide(L)'
;MAISFNSIPSDTRVPLFYAEMDNSAANTARDSGASLLIGHASNDASIAVNSLVLVSSVDYARQICGAGSQLARMVGAYRKTDPFGELYVIAVPESTGAAATVALTVTGEATETGTVNVYTGRTRVQAPVTSGDDAAAVAVSIKDAVNANPDLPFTATSEAGVVTLTARHKGLYGNEIPVTLNYYGFGGGEVLPAGVNITVASGVKGAGAPALNDAVAAMGDEPFDYIGLPFNDTASVNTMATEMNDSSGRWSYVRQLYGHVYTAKTGTLSELVAAGDQFNLQHITLAGYEKDTQTPADELAASRTARAAVFIRNDPARPTQTGELVDMLPAPKGKRFTTTEQQTLLSHGVATAYVESGVLRIQRDITTYRKNAYGVADNSYLDSETLHTSAYVLRRLKSVITSKYGRHKLANDGTRFGSGQAIVTPAVIRGELGSTYRLMEREGIVENFDLFQQHLIVERNANNSNRLDVLFPPDYVNQLRVFAVLNQFRLQYSEEAA
;
A
#
# COMPACT_ATOMS: atom_id res chain seq x y z
N MET A 1 -3.84 4.67 -55.54
CA MET A 1 -3.58 5.01 -54.11
C MET A 1 -4.90 4.82 -53.38
N ALA A 2 -4.92 4.12 -52.25
CA ALA A 2 -6.17 3.76 -51.56
C ALA A 2 -5.97 3.86 -50.05
N ILE A 3 -6.56 4.90 -49.46
CA ILE A 3 -6.71 5.05 -48.01
C ILE A 3 -7.67 3.95 -47.53
N SER A 4 -7.27 3.20 -46.50
CA SER A 4 -8.11 2.19 -45.86
C SER A 4 -9.15 2.84 -44.97
N PHE A 5 -10.41 2.41 -45.11
CA PHE A 5 -11.53 2.76 -44.24
C PHE A 5 -11.93 1.51 -43.44
N ASN A 6 -12.26 1.63 -42.15
CA ASN A 6 -12.67 0.49 -41.31
C ASN A 6 -14.12 0.08 -41.52
N SER A 7 -14.97 1.05 -41.92
CA SER A 7 -16.43 0.92 -41.95
C SER A 7 -17.06 1.30 -43.29
N ILE A 8 -16.43 2.17 -44.09
CA ILE A 8 -16.93 2.52 -45.42
C ILE A 8 -16.65 1.35 -46.39
N PRO A 9 -17.69 0.66 -46.91
CA PRO A 9 -17.51 -0.46 -47.83
C PRO A 9 -16.94 0.00 -49.17
N SER A 10 -16.04 -0.80 -49.74
CA SER A 10 -15.39 -0.49 -51.02
C SER A 10 -16.34 -0.45 -52.22
N ASP A 11 -17.56 -0.99 -52.08
CA ASP A 11 -18.58 -1.10 -53.12
C ASP A 11 -19.75 -0.12 -52.92
N THR A 12 -19.61 0.90 -52.06
CA THR A 12 -20.64 1.94 -51.83
C THR A 12 -20.98 2.66 -53.14
N ARG A 13 -22.22 2.50 -53.63
CA ARG A 13 -22.69 3.06 -54.92
C ARG A 13 -23.54 4.32 -54.79
N VAL A 14 -24.00 4.64 -53.57
CA VAL A 14 -24.81 5.82 -53.32
C VAL A 14 -23.89 7.05 -53.26
N PRO A 15 -24.21 8.16 -53.94
CA PRO A 15 -23.31 9.31 -54.03
C PRO A 15 -23.48 10.33 -52.88
N LEU A 16 -22.44 11.17 -52.71
CA LEU A 16 -22.40 12.53 -52.13
C LEU A 16 -21.26 12.74 -51.10
N PHE A 17 -21.35 12.19 -49.88
CA PHE A 17 -20.34 12.39 -48.84
C PHE A 17 -20.40 11.27 -47.80
N TYR A 18 -19.24 10.71 -47.49
CA TYR A 18 -19.05 9.71 -46.43
C TYR A 18 -17.79 10.09 -45.67
N ALA A 19 -17.90 10.15 -44.34
CA ALA A 19 -16.77 10.35 -43.45
C ALA A 19 -16.72 9.22 -42.43
N GLU A 20 -15.51 8.77 -42.11
CA GLU A 20 -15.26 7.87 -41.00
C GLU A 20 -14.45 8.62 -39.95
N MET A 21 -14.87 8.54 -38.69
CA MET A 21 -14.16 9.12 -37.58
C MET A 21 -13.30 8.04 -36.94
N ASP A 22 -11.98 8.24 -36.95
CA ASP A 22 -11.00 7.36 -36.32
C ASP A 22 -10.43 8.03 -35.07
N ASN A 23 -10.51 7.34 -33.93
CA ASN A 23 -10.04 7.85 -32.63
C ASN A 23 -8.61 7.39 -32.28
N SER A 24 -7.93 6.68 -33.19
CA SER A 24 -6.58 6.11 -32.97
C SER A 24 -5.52 7.14 -32.53
N ALA A 25 -5.71 8.42 -32.86
CA ALA A 25 -4.83 9.53 -32.49
C ALA A 25 -5.34 10.42 -31.33
N ALA A 26 -6.53 10.14 -30.77
CA ALA A 26 -7.18 10.99 -29.78
C ALA A 26 -7.03 10.52 -28.32
N ASN A 27 -6.58 9.28 -28.11
CA ASN A 27 -6.52 8.69 -26.77
C ASN A 27 -5.43 9.35 -25.90
N THR A 28 -5.85 10.00 -24.82
CA THR A 28 -5.00 10.62 -23.79
C THR A 28 -5.33 10.13 -22.39
N ALA A 29 -6.21 9.12 -22.27
CA ALA A 29 -6.67 8.62 -20.98
C ALA A 29 -5.49 8.04 -20.18
N ARG A 30 -5.50 8.29 -18.87
CA ARG A 30 -4.63 7.67 -17.88
C ARG A 30 -5.52 6.82 -16.97
N ASP A 31 -5.07 5.62 -16.62
CA ASP A 31 -5.78 4.77 -15.66
C ASP A 31 -5.85 5.49 -14.30
N SER A 32 -6.98 5.37 -13.61
CA SER A 32 -7.24 6.08 -12.33
C SER A 32 -6.33 5.59 -11.18
N GLY A 33 -5.74 4.40 -11.34
CA GLY A 33 -4.90 3.72 -10.36
C GLY A 33 -5.64 3.43 -9.07
N ALA A 34 -6.80 2.78 -9.14
CA ALA A 34 -7.66 2.51 -7.99
C ALA A 34 -6.94 1.77 -6.85
N SER A 35 -7.36 2.06 -5.62
CA SER A 35 -6.86 1.42 -4.41
C SER A 35 -7.89 0.45 -3.83
N LEU A 36 -7.40 -0.60 -3.19
CA LEU A 36 -8.22 -1.61 -2.51
C LEU A 36 -7.77 -1.73 -1.05
N LEU A 37 -8.72 -1.76 -0.12
CA LEU A 37 -8.48 -2.16 1.27
C LEU A 37 -9.27 -3.42 1.59
N ILE A 38 -8.60 -4.37 2.24
CA ILE A 38 -9.22 -5.62 2.69
C ILE A 38 -9.22 -5.61 4.21
N GLY A 39 -10.28 -6.04 4.87
CA GLY A 39 -10.32 -6.07 6.35
C GLY A 39 -11.62 -6.60 6.93
N HIS A 40 -11.65 -6.83 8.23
CA HIS A 40 -12.86 -7.28 8.91
C HIS A 40 -13.92 -6.16 8.97
N ALA A 41 -15.16 -6.53 8.64
CA ALA A 41 -16.35 -5.76 8.99
C ALA A 41 -16.98 -6.32 10.27
N SER A 42 -17.83 -5.53 10.94
CA SER A 42 -18.62 -6.01 12.08
C SER A 42 -19.55 -7.16 11.65
N ASN A 43 -19.84 -8.10 12.56
CA ASN A 43 -20.66 -9.26 12.23
C ASN A 43 -22.09 -8.87 11.80
N ASP A 44 -22.62 -7.76 12.32
CA ASP A 44 -23.94 -7.22 11.97
C ASP A 44 -23.86 -6.10 10.91
N ALA A 45 -22.73 -5.97 10.21
CA ALA A 45 -22.52 -4.97 9.19
C ALA A 45 -23.39 -5.24 7.95
N SER A 46 -23.80 -4.17 7.24
CA SER A 46 -24.65 -4.29 6.05
C SER A 46 -23.87 -4.65 4.78
N ILE A 47 -22.55 -4.46 4.78
CA ILE A 47 -21.68 -4.87 3.68
C ILE A 47 -21.71 -6.40 3.52
N ALA A 48 -21.93 -6.87 2.30
CA ALA A 48 -21.80 -8.28 2.00
C ALA A 48 -20.32 -8.67 2.08
N VAL A 49 -20.02 -9.70 2.87
CA VAL A 49 -18.67 -10.27 2.97
C VAL A 49 -18.24 -10.82 1.60
N ASN A 50 -16.96 -10.69 1.27
CA ASN A 50 -16.36 -11.09 -0.01
C ASN A 50 -17.06 -10.45 -1.21
N SER A 51 -17.45 -9.18 -1.08
CA SER A 51 -17.96 -8.38 -2.19
C SER A 51 -17.15 -7.11 -2.36
N LEU A 52 -16.95 -6.71 -3.62
CA LEU A 52 -16.25 -5.50 -3.98
C LEU A 52 -17.18 -4.30 -3.89
N VAL A 53 -16.87 -3.33 -3.03
CA VAL A 53 -17.70 -2.13 -2.83
C VAL A 53 -16.86 -0.87 -2.97
N LEU A 54 -17.32 0.06 -3.80
CA LEU A 54 -16.73 1.39 -3.93
C LEU A 54 -17.10 2.25 -2.72
N VAL A 55 -16.11 2.87 -2.08
CA VAL A 55 -16.30 3.67 -0.87
C VAL A 55 -15.90 5.12 -1.11
N SER A 56 -16.89 6.01 -1.12
CA SER A 56 -16.71 7.44 -1.40
C SER A 56 -16.37 8.28 -0.16
N SER A 57 -16.69 7.81 1.06
CA SER A 57 -16.45 8.57 2.30
C SER A 57 -16.24 7.68 3.52
N VAL A 58 -15.66 8.26 4.57
CA VAL A 58 -15.46 7.56 5.86
C VAL A 58 -16.80 7.24 6.53
N ASP A 59 -17.79 8.13 6.43
CA ASP A 59 -19.10 7.90 7.05
C ASP A 59 -19.88 6.79 6.35
N TYR A 60 -19.75 6.70 5.02
CA TYR A 60 -20.31 5.57 4.27
C TYR A 60 -19.63 4.25 4.69
N ALA A 61 -18.30 4.25 4.85
CA ALA A 61 -17.57 3.08 5.34
C ALA A 61 -18.03 2.64 6.73
N ARG A 62 -18.26 3.58 7.66
CA ARG A 62 -18.81 3.27 8.99
C ARG A 62 -20.20 2.69 8.92
N GLN A 63 -21.06 3.21 8.05
CA GLN A 63 -22.43 2.71 7.88
C GLN A 63 -22.45 1.28 7.33
N ILE A 64 -21.61 0.98 6.33
CA ILE A 64 -21.63 -0.32 5.66
C ILE A 64 -20.82 -1.38 6.41
N CYS A 65 -19.64 -1.05 6.95
CA CYS A 65 -18.75 -1.98 7.64
C CYS A 65 -19.00 -2.06 9.16
N GLY A 66 -19.76 -1.12 9.71
CA GLY A 66 -19.95 -0.95 11.16
C GLY A 66 -18.89 -0.05 11.78
N ALA A 67 -19.32 0.84 12.68
CA ALA A 67 -18.43 1.71 13.44
C ALA A 67 -17.43 0.88 14.27
N GLY A 68 -16.17 1.34 14.29
CA GLY A 68 -15.07 0.68 15.00
C GLY A 68 -14.56 -0.62 14.39
N SER A 69 -15.16 -1.09 13.28
CA SER A 69 -14.63 -2.24 12.54
C SER A 69 -13.23 -1.97 12.00
N GLN A 70 -12.43 -3.03 11.83
CA GLN A 70 -11.08 -2.93 11.28
C GLN A 70 -11.08 -2.17 9.94
N LEU A 71 -11.97 -2.56 9.03
CA LEU A 71 -12.06 -1.97 7.70
C LEU A 71 -12.50 -0.49 7.74
N ALA A 72 -13.46 -0.12 8.60
CA ALA A 72 -13.87 1.28 8.74
C ALA A 72 -12.73 2.17 9.25
N ARG A 73 -11.94 1.70 10.21
CA ARG A 73 -10.77 2.42 10.73
C ARG A 73 -9.67 2.57 9.67
N MET A 74 -9.43 1.52 8.89
CA MET A 74 -8.50 1.55 7.76
C MET A 74 -8.91 2.59 6.71
N VAL A 75 -10.20 2.63 6.33
CA VAL A 75 -10.71 3.67 5.41
C VAL A 75 -10.52 5.07 6.02
N GLY A 76 -10.78 5.23 7.32
CA GLY A 76 -10.53 6.47 8.04
C GLY A 76 -9.08 6.93 7.94
N ALA A 77 -8.12 6.03 8.16
CA ALA A 77 -6.69 6.32 8.03
C ALA A 77 -6.28 6.61 6.57
N TYR A 78 -6.80 5.85 5.60
CA TYR A 78 -6.52 6.04 4.17
C TYR A 78 -6.99 7.41 3.67
N ARG A 79 -8.24 7.78 3.98
CA ARG A 79 -8.87 9.02 3.51
C ARG A 79 -8.28 10.31 4.10
N LYS A 80 -7.48 10.22 5.18
CA LYS A 80 -6.70 11.37 5.68
C LYS A 80 -5.60 11.80 4.70
N THR A 81 -5.08 10.86 3.93
CA THR A 81 -4.02 11.11 2.95
C THR A 81 -4.57 11.24 1.54
N ASP A 82 -5.53 10.38 1.17
CA ASP A 82 -6.14 10.36 -0.16
C ASP A 82 -7.66 10.63 -0.09
N PRO A 83 -8.07 11.90 0.01
CA PRO A 83 -9.48 12.27 0.19
C PRO A 83 -10.35 12.02 -1.05
N PHE A 84 -9.77 11.99 -2.26
CA PHE A 84 -10.51 11.94 -3.52
C PHE A 84 -10.23 10.70 -4.38
N GLY A 85 -9.17 9.94 -4.10
CA GLY A 85 -8.81 8.80 -4.93
C GLY A 85 -9.88 7.71 -4.92
N GLU A 86 -9.89 6.92 -5.98
CA GLU A 86 -10.81 5.81 -6.13
C GLU A 86 -10.42 4.69 -5.16
N LEU A 87 -11.33 4.37 -4.23
CA LEU A 87 -11.10 3.43 -3.16
C LEU A 87 -12.21 2.38 -3.14
N TYR A 88 -11.82 1.14 -3.32
CA TYR A 88 -12.65 -0.02 -3.11
C TYR A 88 -12.31 -0.70 -1.80
N VAL A 89 -13.29 -1.40 -1.24
CA VAL A 89 -13.09 -2.22 -0.05
C VAL A 89 -13.69 -3.61 -0.25
N ILE A 90 -13.08 -4.60 0.39
CA ILE A 90 -13.63 -5.95 0.52
C ILE A 90 -13.65 -6.32 2.00
N ALA A 91 -14.84 -6.58 2.53
CA ALA A 91 -15.00 -7.12 3.87
C ALA A 91 -14.70 -8.61 3.87
N VAL A 92 -13.85 -9.07 4.79
CA VAL A 92 -13.56 -10.50 5.00
C VAL A 92 -14.29 -11.04 6.22
N PRO A 93 -14.65 -12.33 6.24
CA PRO A 93 -15.34 -12.93 7.37
C PRO A 93 -14.47 -12.85 8.63
N GLU A 94 -15.11 -12.79 9.80
CA GLU A 94 -14.40 -12.85 11.08
C GLU A 94 -13.54 -14.13 11.16
N SER A 95 -12.31 -13.98 11.68
CA SER A 95 -11.41 -15.12 11.85
C SER A 95 -11.97 -16.13 12.85
N THR A 96 -11.70 -17.42 12.63
CA THR A 96 -11.98 -18.44 13.65
C THR A 96 -10.96 -18.32 14.80
N GLY A 97 -11.39 -18.46 16.05
CA GLY A 97 -10.49 -18.41 17.21
C GLY A 97 -10.93 -17.43 18.29
N ALA A 98 -9.96 -16.76 18.91
CA ALA A 98 -10.18 -15.90 20.07
C ALA A 98 -9.97 -14.42 19.73
N ALA A 99 -10.73 -13.56 20.40
CA ALA A 99 -10.50 -12.11 20.40
C ALA A 99 -9.40 -11.77 21.42
N ALA A 100 -8.52 -10.84 21.05
CA ALA A 100 -7.49 -10.36 21.96
C ALA A 100 -8.13 -9.55 23.09
N THR A 101 -7.61 -9.69 24.31
CA THR A 101 -8.03 -8.86 25.44
C THR A 101 -6.87 -8.10 26.06
N VAL A 102 -7.17 -6.91 26.58
CA VAL A 102 -6.25 -6.08 27.37
C VAL A 102 -6.93 -5.74 28.68
N ALA A 103 -6.23 -5.97 29.79
CA ALA A 103 -6.73 -5.67 31.13
C ALA A 103 -6.11 -4.36 31.64
N LEU A 104 -6.94 -3.45 32.12
CA LEU A 104 -6.52 -2.29 32.90
C LEU A 104 -6.91 -2.53 34.36
N THR A 105 -5.92 -2.79 35.22
CA THR A 105 -6.14 -2.99 36.65
C THR A 105 -5.99 -1.65 37.36
N VAL A 106 -7.10 -1.14 37.89
CA VAL A 106 -7.14 0.08 38.69
C VAL A 106 -6.90 -0.27 40.16
N THR A 107 -6.05 0.51 40.82
CA THR A 107 -5.71 0.36 42.24
C THR A 107 -5.64 1.73 42.91
N GLY A 108 -5.94 1.75 44.22
CA GLY A 108 -5.99 2.98 45.00
C GLY A 108 -7.34 3.68 44.94
N GLU A 109 -7.47 4.73 45.75
CA GLU A 109 -8.65 5.59 45.87
C GLU A 109 -8.27 6.99 45.36
N ALA A 110 -9.17 7.63 44.63
CA ALA A 110 -8.92 8.96 44.09
C ALA A 110 -8.92 10.02 45.20
N THR A 111 -7.77 10.65 45.46
CA THR A 111 -7.62 11.74 46.43
C THR A 111 -7.82 13.12 45.82
N GLU A 112 -7.98 13.19 44.49
CA GLU A 112 -8.23 14.41 43.74
C GLU A 112 -9.15 14.11 42.54
N THR A 113 -9.99 15.07 42.17
CA THR A 113 -10.79 15.00 40.94
C THR A 113 -9.89 15.25 39.72
N GLY A 114 -10.02 14.41 38.69
CA GLY A 114 -9.26 14.57 37.46
C GLY A 114 -9.78 13.68 36.34
N THR A 115 -8.92 13.41 35.36
CA THR A 115 -9.30 12.63 34.18
C THR A 115 -8.24 11.59 33.89
N VAL A 116 -8.65 10.34 33.70
CA VAL A 116 -7.79 9.28 33.17
C VAL A 116 -7.84 9.32 31.65
N ASN A 117 -6.68 9.51 31.00
CA ASN A 117 -6.57 9.46 29.55
C ASN A 117 -6.10 8.06 29.11
N VAL A 118 -7.01 7.27 28.56
CA VAL A 118 -6.72 5.97 27.98
C VAL A 118 -6.62 6.12 26.47
N TYR A 119 -5.50 5.71 25.90
CA TYR A 119 -5.31 5.65 24.46
C TYR A 119 -5.58 4.23 23.98
N THR A 120 -6.51 4.08 23.03
CA THR A 120 -6.79 2.82 22.34
C THR A 120 -6.50 3.02 20.86
N GLY A 121 -5.37 2.48 20.40
CA GLY A 121 -4.75 2.95 19.17
C GLY A 121 -4.48 4.46 19.26
N ARG A 122 -4.81 5.20 18.19
CA ARG A 122 -4.61 6.65 18.13
C ARG A 122 -5.66 7.50 18.85
N THR A 123 -6.77 6.90 19.30
CA THR A 123 -7.88 7.66 19.90
C THR A 123 -7.71 7.81 21.41
N ARG A 124 -7.76 9.05 21.89
CA ARG A 124 -7.79 9.37 23.32
C ARG A 124 -9.21 9.25 23.87
N VAL A 125 -9.39 8.43 24.89
CA VAL A 125 -10.61 8.26 25.67
C VAL A 125 -10.39 8.89 27.03
N GLN A 126 -11.29 9.79 27.44
CA GLN A 126 -11.18 10.54 28.68
C GLN A 126 -12.25 10.06 29.65
N ALA A 127 -11.83 9.45 30.76
CA ALA A 127 -12.72 8.96 31.81
C ALA A 127 -12.62 9.90 33.02
N PRO A 128 -13.73 10.54 33.43
CA PRO A 128 -13.73 11.41 34.61
C PRO A 128 -13.55 10.58 35.88
N VAL A 129 -12.81 11.11 36.84
CA VAL A 129 -12.63 10.55 38.17
C VAL A 129 -12.91 11.64 39.20
N THR A 130 -13.74 11.33 40.18
CA THR A 130 -14.11 12.24 41.26
C THR A 130 -13.31 11.89 42.52
N SER A 131 -12.94 12.90 43.31
CA SER A 131 -12.37 12.67 44.63
C SER A 131 -13.29 11.77 45.49
N GLY A 132 -12.72 10.71 46.06
CA GLY A 132 -13.44 9.69 46.83
C GLY A 132 -13.92 8.49 46.00
N ASP A 133 -13.71 8.48 44.68
CA ASP A 133 -13.99 7.29 43.87
C ASP A 133 -13.00 6.16 44.23
N ASP A 134 -13.54 4.98 44.53
CA ASP A 134 -12.76 3.76 44.70
C ASP A 134 -12.33 3.17 43.34
N ALA A 135 -11.46 2.16 43.38
CA ALA A 135 -10.96 1.52 42.17
C ALA A 135 -12.08 0.94 41.27
N ALA A 136 -13.21 0.50 41.84
CA ALA A 136 -14.32 -0.05 41.09
C ALA A 136 -15.11 1.06 40.38
N ALA A 137 -15.36 2.19 41.05
CA ALA A 137 -16.00 3.36 40.47
C ALA A 137 -15.19 3.93 39.30
N VAL A 138 -13.87 4.06 39.46
CA VAL A 138 -12.96 4.50 38.39
C VAL A 138 -12.98 3.52 37.21
N ALA A 139 -12.96 2.20 37.46
CA ALA A 139 -13.03 1.20 36.41
C ALA A 139 -14.36 1.26 35.62
N VAL A 140 -15.49 1.50 36.30
CA VAL A 140 -16.79 1.70 35.64
C VAL A 140 -16.77 2.94 34.75
N SER A 141 -16.23 4.06 35.24
CA SER A 141 -16.08 5.30 34.46
C SER A 141 -15.26 5.09 33.18
N ILE A 142 -14.14 4.35 33.27
CA ILE A 142 -13.32 4.00 32.10
C ILE A 142 -14.12 3.12 31.12
N LYS A 143 -14.80 2.08 31.61
CA LYS A 143 -15.62 1.19 30.78
C LYS A 143 -16.73 1.95 30.06
N ASP A 144 -17.38 2.90 30.73
CA ASP A 144 -18.46 3.70 30.14
C ASP A 144 -17.91 4.69 29.11
N ALA A 145 -16.79 5.35 29.38
CA ALA A 145 -16.14 6.26 28.43
C ALA A 145 -15.66 5.53 27.15
N VAL A 146 -15.13 4.30 27.28
CA VAL A 146 -14.74 3.49 26.14
C VAL A 146 -15.96 3.07 25.32
N ASN A 147 -17.00 2.54 25.95
CA ASN A 147 -18.19 2.08 25.23
C ASN A 147 -19.04 3.22 24.64
N ALA A 148 -18.91 4.44 25.15
CA ALA A 148 -19.55 5.63 24.58
C ALA A 148 -19.01 5.99 23.18
N ASN A 149 -17.80 5.53 22.83
CA ASN A 149 -17.23 5.74 21.50
C ASN A 149 -17.32 4.46 20.65
N PRO A 150 -18.29 4.36 19.73
CA PRO A 150 -18.47 3.17 18.90
C PRO A 150 -17.34 2.98 17.87
N ASP A 151 -16.54 4.02 17.57
CA ASP A 151 -15.45 3.95 16.59
C ASP A 151 -14.17 3.27 17.13
N LEU A 152 -14.13 2.92 18.41
CA LEU A 152 -12.96 2.25 18.99
C LEU A 152 -12.87 0.78 18.58
N PRO A 153 -11.66 0.20 18.46
CA PRO A 153 -11.49 -1.20 18.06
C PRO A 153 -11.77 -2.22 19.18
N PHE A 154 -12.14 -1.75 20.38
CA PHE A 154 -12.40 -2.55 21.56
C PHE A 154 -13.82 -2.30 22.08
N THR A 155 -14.38 -3.31 22.75
CA THR A 155 -15.50 -3.19 23.69
C THR A 155 -14.99 -3.40 25.11
N ALA A 156 -15.56 -2.70 26.09
CA ALA A 156 -15.08 -2.74 27.48
C ALA A 156 -16.09 -3.40 28.43
N THR A 157 -15.60 -4.26 29.31
CA THR A 157 -16.31 -4.73 30.51
C THR A 157 -15.50 -4.36 31.76
N SER A 158 -16.14 -4.24 32.92
CA SER A 158 -15.47 -3.91 34.18
C SER A 158 -15.94 -4.82 35.30
N GLU A 159 -15.01 -5.40 36.05
CA GLU A 159 -15.29 -6.25 37.22
C GLU A 159 -14.23 -6.02 38.31
N ALA A 160 -14.68 -5.76 39.54
CA ALA A 160 -13.82 -5.61 40.73
C ALA A 160 -12.57 -4.70 40.54
N GLY A 161 -12.71 -3.54 39.87
CA GLY A 161 -11.60 -2.60 39.62
C GLY A 161 -10.71 -2.96 38.42
N VAL A 162 -11.07 -3.99 37.64
CA VAL A 162 -10.39 -4.37 36.41
C VAL A 162 -11.27 -4.09 35.21
N VAL A 163 -10.79 -3.29 34.26
CA VAL A 163 -11.42 -3.07 32.95
C VAL A 163 -10.83 -4.03 31.94
N THR A 164 -11.64 -4.88 31.34
CA THR A 164 -11.23 -5.79 30.26
C THR A 164 -11.70 -5.21 28.93
N LEU A 165 -10.75 -4.80 28.09
CA LEU A 165 -10.97 -4.44 26.69
C LEU A 165 -10.91 -5.70 25.84
N THR A 166 -11.95 -5.98 25.06
CA THR A 166 -12.02 -7.12 24.14
C THR A 166 -12.07 -6.62 22.70
N ALA A 167 -11.16 -7.09 21.85
CA ALA A 167 -11.10 -6.66 20.45
C ALA A 167 -12.42 -6.99 19.75
N ARG A 168 -12.91 -6.08 18.91
CA ARG A 168 -14.22 -6.24 18.24
C ARG A 168 -14.32 -7.46 17.33
N HIS A 169 -13.19 -7.93 16.82
CA HIS A 169 -13.11 -9.12 15.99
C HIS A 169 -12.11 -10.12 16.62
N LYS A 170 -12.30 -11.38 16.31
CA LYS A 170 -11.35 -12.45 16.57
C LYS A 170 -10.17 -12.40 15.59
N GLY A 171 -9.06 -12.99 16.00
CA GLY A 171 -7.88 -13.16 15.15
C GLY A 171 -6.64 -12.44 15.68
N LEU A 172 -5.54 -12.60 14.93
CA LEU A 172 -4.23 -12.10 15.30
C LEU A 172 -4.14 -10.57 15.35
N TYR A 173 -4.97 -9.86 14.58
CA TYR A 173 -4.90 -8.40 14.45
C TYR A 173 -5.08 -7.68 15.80
N GLY A 174 -5.92 -8.23 16.69
CA GLY A 174 -6.22 -7.61 17.98
C GLY A 174 -5.00 -7.51 18.90
N ASN A 175 -3.97 -8.33 18.67
CA ASN A 175 -2.71 -8.30 19.42
C ASN A 175 -1.84 -7.09 19.07
N GLU A 176 -2.10 -6.44 17.93
CA GLU A 176 -1.32 -5.31 17.40
C GLU A 176 -2.05 -3.98 17.56
N ILE A 177 -3.11 -3.94 18.39
CA ILE A 177 -3.78 -2.71 18.80
C ILE A 177 -3.16 -2.24 20.13
N PRO A 178 -2.38 -1.14 20.12
CA PRO A 178 -1.72 -0.67 21.33
C PRO A 178 -2.72 0.01 22.27
N VAL A 179 -2.57 -0.23 23.56
CA VAL A 179 -3.31 0.44 24.63
C VAL A 179 -2.30 1.02 25.61
N THR A 180 -2.36 2.33 25.84
CA THR A 180 -1.47 3.01 26.78
C THR A 180 -2.21 4.10 27.54
N LEU A 181 -1.61 4.57 28.63
CA LEU A 181 -2.14 5.67 29.44
C LEU A 181 -1.29 6.91 29.21
N ASN A 182 -1.94 8.08 29.15
CA ASN A 182 -1.28 9.39 29.12
C ASN A 182 -0.11 9.44 28.12
N TYR A 183 -0.38 9.14 26.83
CA TYR A 183 0.65 9.04 25.80
C TYR A 183 1.52 10.30 25.68
N TYR A 184 0.95 11.50 25.87
CA TYR A 184 1.70 12.75 25.86
C TYR A 184 2.35 13.11 27.21
N GLY A 185 2.03 12.35 28.26
CA GLY A 185 2.55 12.48 29.61
C GLY A 185 2.39 13.89 30.20
N PHE A 186 3.26 14.23 31.14
CA PHE A 186 3.24 15.54 31.82
C PHE A 186 3.34 16.72 30.84
N GLY A 187 4.12 16.59 29.77
CA GLY A 187 4.27 17.65 28.75
C GLY A 187 2.97 17.94 27.98
N GLY A 188 2.05 16.98 27.91
CA GLY A 188 0.70 17.16 27.37
C GLY A 188 -0.37 17.46 28.41
N GLY A 189 0.00 17.64 29.69
CA GLY A 189 -0.95 17.79 30.80
C GLY A 189 -1.69 16.50 31.15
N GLU A 190 -1.17 15.34 30.74
CA GLU A 190 -1.81 14.03 30.95
C GLU A 190 -1.17 13.35 32.16
N VAL A 191 -1.83 13.46 33.32
CA VAL A 191 -1.39 12.86 34.60
C VAL A 191 -2.57 12.14 35.22
N LEU A 192 -2.32 10.99 35.84
CA LEU A 192 -3.36 10.29 36.59
C LEU A 192 -3.76 11.12 37.83
N PRO A 193 -5.04 11.13 38.22
CA PRO A 193 -5.47 11.73 39.48
C PRO A 193 -4.68 11.16 40.66
N ALA A 194 -4.38 12.00 41.65
CA ALA A 194 -3.65 11.57 42.83
C ALA A 194 -4.38 10.39 43.52
N GLY A 195 -3.61 9.39 43.95
CA GLY A 195 -4.13 8.18 44.61
C GLY A 195 -4.55 7.05 43.67
N VAL A 196 -4.75 7.30 42.37
CA VAL A 196 -5.12 6.29 41.38
C VAL A 196 -3.89 5.76 40.63
N ASN A 197 -3.72 4.44 40.59
CA ASN A 197 -2.73 3.76 39.77
C ASN A 197 -3.41 2.78 38.83
N ILE A 198 -3.01 2.76 37.57
CA ILE A 198 -3.57 1.86 36.56
C ILE A 198 -2.42 1.11 35.88
N THR A 199 -2.50 -0.22 35.92
CA THR A 199 -1.56 -1.10 35.21
C THR A 199 -2.24 -1.66 33.97
N VAL A 200 -1.61 -1.51 32.81
CA VAL A 200 -2.06 -2.11 31.55
C VAL A 200 -1.32 -3.43 31.35
N ALA A 201 -2.06 -4.52 31.20
CA ALA A 201 -1.53 -5.86 30.96
C ALA A 201 -2.21 -6.51 29.75
N SER A 202 -1.45 -7.26 28.97
CA SER A 202 -2.01 -8.13 27.93
C SER A 202 -2.80 -9.27 28.57
N GLY A 203 -4.04 -9.48 28.13
CA GLY A 203 -4.88 -10.60 28.54
C GLY A 203 -4.73 -11.79 27.60
N VAL A 204 -5.86 -12.28 27.08
CA VAL A 204 -5.92 -13.37 26.11
C VAL A 204 -5.35 -12.89 24.78
N LYS A 205 -4.45 -13.67 24.18
CA LYS A 205 -3.96 -13.38 22.83
C LYS A 205 -5.04 -13.73 21.82
N GLY A 206 -5.29 -12.82 20.89
CA GLY A 206 -6.10 -13.11 19.71
C GLY A 206 -5.44 -14.20 18.87
N ALA A 207 -6.25 -15.10 18.33
CA ALA A 207 -5.78 -16.25 17.55
C ALA A 207 -6.71 -16.47 16.36
N GLY A 208 -6.12 -16.88 15.23
CA GLY A 208 -6.83 -17.06 13.96
C GLY A 208 -6.38 -16.07 12.89
N ALA A 209 -6.50 -16.51 11.64
CA ALA A 209 -6.29 -15.69 10.45
C ALA A 209 -7.54 -15.79 9.55
N PRO A 210 -7.86 -14.74 8.77
CA PRO A 210 -9.00 -14.76 7.86
C PRO A 210 -8.75 -15.68 6.66
N ALA A 211 -9.82 -16.24 6.10
CA ALA A 211 -9.78 -16.87 4.79
C ALA A 211 -9.92 -15.78 3.71
N LEU A 212 -8.88 -15.62 2.87
CA LEU A 212 -8.85 -14.57 1.84
C LEU A 212 -9.22 -15.05 0.42
N ASN A 213 -9.40 -16.36 0.20
CA ASN A 213 -9.66 -16.91 -1.14
C ASN A 213 -10.88 -16.29 -1.82
N ASP A 214 -11.99 -16.16 -1.09
CA ASP A 214 -13.21 -15.58 -1.62
C ASP A 214 -13.09 -14.06 -1.82
N ALA A 215 -12.32 -13.38 -0.98
CA ALA A 215 -12.01 -11.96 -1.16
C ALA A 215 -11.14 -11.73 -2.40
N VAL A 216 -10.15 -12.60 -2.65
CA VAL A 216 -9.34 -12.59 -3.88
C VAL A 216 -10.23 -12.85 -5.11
N ALA A 217 -11.15 -13.82 -5.03
CA ALA A 217 -12.10 -14.07 -6.12
C ALA A 217 -13.00 -12.85 -6.39
N ALA A 218 -13.40 -12.12 -5.35
CA ALA A 218 -14.20 -10.90 -5.46
C ALA A 218 -13.45 -9.71 -6.09
N MET A 219 -12.11 -9.70 -6.05
CA MET A 219 -11.32 -8.69 -6.78
C MET A 219 -11.50 -8.81 -8.29
N GLY A 220 -11.77 -10.02 -8.80
CA GLY A 220 -11.95 -10.28 -10.22
C GLY A 220 -10.82 -9.74 -11.10
N ASP A 221 -11.21 -9.17 -12.25
CA ASP A 221 -10.30 -8.50 -13.18
C ASP A 221 -10.30 -6.97 -13.02
N GLU A 222 -10.81 -6.46 -11.91
CA GLU A 222 -10.77 -5.03 -11.63
C GLU A 222 -9.33 -4.59 -11.33
N PRO A 223 -8.81 -3.51 -11.93
CA PRO A 223 -7.43 -3.07 -11.75
C PRO A 223 -7.22 -2.31 -10.43
N PHE A 224 -6.48 -2.93 -9.51
CA PHE A 224 -6.01 -2.28 -8.27
C PHE A 224 -4.49 -2.15 -8.26
N ASP A 225 -4.02 -0.91 -8.23
CA ASP A 225 -2.57 -0.61 -8.19
C ASP A 225 -2.00 -0.65 -6.78
N TYR A 226 -2.83 -0.31 -5.79
CA TYR A 226 -2.42 -0.20 -4.40
C TYR A 226 -3.38 -1.01 -3.52
N ILE A 227 -2.88 -2.08 -2.94
CA ILE A 227 -3.68 -3.00 -2.12
C ILE A 227 -3.19 -2.93 -0.68
N GLY A 228 -4.02 -2.41 0.23
CA GLY A 228 -3.73 -2.38 1.66
C GLY A 228 -4.26 -3.64 2.34
N LEU A 229 -3.35 -4.41 2.92
CA LEU A 229 -3.63 -5.66 3.62
C LEU A 229 -3.24 -5.55 5.11
N PRO A 230 -4.18 -5.62 6.06
CA PRO A 230 -3.89 -5.50 7.48
C PRO A 230 -3.39 -6.80 8.09
N PHE A 231 -3.45 -7.91 7.34
CA PHE A 231 -3.10 -9.24 7.80
C PHE A 231 -1.65 -9.55 7.43
N ASN A 232 -0.77 -9.56 8.43
CA ASN A 232 0.66 -9.82 8.28
C ASN A 232 1.08 -11.26 8.63
N ASP A 233 0.10 -12.16 8.80
CA ASP A 233 0.36 -13.57 9.04
C ASP A 233 0.72 -14.31 7.75
N THR A 234 1.47 -15.40 7.90
CA THR A 234 1.99 -16.18 6.77
C THR A 234 0.90 -16.70 5.84
N ALA A 235 -0.28 -17.08 6.35
CA ALA A 235 -1.35 -17.64 5.51
C ALA A 235 -1.99 -16.54 4.64
N SER A 236 -2.29 -15.39 5.23
CA SER A 236 -2.83 -14.23 4.52
C SER A 236 -1.86 -13.70 3.47
N VAL A 237 -0.59 -13.53 3.84
CA VAL A 237 0.45 -13.03 2.93
C VAL A 237 0.68 -14.00 1.77
N ASN A 238 0.72 -15.32 2.01
CA ASN A 238 0.88 -16.31 0.94
C ASN A 238 -0.33 -16.38 -0.02
N THR A 239 -1.54 -16.12 0.49
CA THR A 239 -2.73 -16.05 -0.35
C THR A 239 -2.64 -14.88 -1.32
N MET A 240 -2.25 -13.70 -0.82
CA MET A 240 -2.01 -12.53 -1.66
C MET A 240 -0.81 -12.72 -2.59
N ALA A 241 0.25 -13.40 -2.14
CA ALA A 241 1.39 -13.73 -2.99
C ALA A 241 0.98 -14.56 -4.21
N THR A 242 0.06 -15.52 -4.00
CA THR A 242 -0.49 -16.34 -5.09
C THR A 242 -1.32 -15.49 -6.05
N GLU A 243 -2.13 -14.55 -5.55
CA GLU A 243 -2.87 -13.63 -6.42
C GLU A 243 -1.92 -12.71 -7.22
N MET A 244 -0.83 -12.24 -6.62
CA MET A 244 0.09 -11.28 -7.25
C MET A 244 1.10 -11.92 -8.22
N ASN A 245 1.21 -13.24 -8.32
CA ASN A 245 2.32 -13.89 -9.01
C ASN A 245 2.41 -13.61 -10.54
N ASP A 246 3.59 -13.84 -11.12
CA ASP A 246 3.92 -13.54 -12.53
C ASP A 246 3.49 -14.62 -13.53
N SER A 247 3.11 -15.81 -13.06
CA SER A 247 2.77 -16.95 -13.93
C SER A 247 1.29 -17.03 -14.26
N SER A 248 0.43 -16.86 -13.26
CA SER A 248 -1.04 -16.94 -13.36
C SER A 248 -1.76 -15.83 -12.61
N GLY A 249 -1.05 -15.08 -11.77
CA GLY A 249 -1.59 -13.98 -10.98
C GLY A 249 -1.76 -12.69 -11.76
N ARG A 250 -1.90 -11.58 -11.05
CA ARG A 250 -2.14 -10.24 -11.61
C ARG A 250 -1.01 -9.74 -12.51
N TRP A 251 0.21 -10.19 -12.27
CA TRP A 251 1.40 -9.85 -13.07
C TRP A 251 1.62 -10.78 -14.27
N SER A 252 0.78 -11.82 -14.43
CA SER A 252 0.88 -12.73 -15.56
C SER A 252 0.54 -12.08 -16.89
N TYR A 253 1.09 -12.66 -17.96
CA TYR A 253 0.82 -12.24 -19.33
C TYR A 253 -0.67 -12.32 -19.71
N VAL A 254 -1.46 -13.14 -19.00
CA VAL A 254 -2.89 -13.31 -19.23
C VAL A 254 -3.69 -12.18 -18.62
N ARG A 255 -3.42 -11.85 -17.34
CA ARG A 255 -4.22 -10.86 -16.59
C ARG A 255 -3.73 -9.44 -16.83
N GLN A 256 -2.42 -9.21 -16.78
CA GLN A 256 -1.80 -7.88 -16.98
C GLN A 256 -2.46 -6.77 -16.14
N LEU A 257 -2.94 -7.12 -14.95
CA LEU A 257 -3.62 -6.20 -14.04
C LEU A 257 -2.63 -5.43 -13.20
N TYR A 258 -1.46 -6.03 -12.90
CA TYR A 258 -0.41 -5.46 -12.05
C TYR A 258 -0.93 -4.98 -10.68
N GLY A 259 -0.04 -4.32 -9.91
CA GLY A 259 -0.33 -3.75 -8.60
C GLY A 259 0.67 -4.17 -7.54
N HIS A 260 0.54 -3.62 -6.33
CA HIS A 260 1.42 -3.91 -5.20
C HIS A 260 0.66 -4.00 -3.88
N VAL A 261 1.05 -4.95 -3.02
CA VAL A 261 0.43 -5.15 -1.70
C VAL A 261 1.29 -4.51 -0.62
N TYR A 262 0.65 -3.71 0.23
CA TYR A 262 1.27 -3.09 1.40
C TYR A 262 0.64 -3.67 2.67
N THR A 263 1.50 -4.16 3.56
CA THR A 263 1.11 -4.63 4.89
C THR A 263 2.05 -4.05 5.95
N ALA A 264 1.67 -4.16 7.21
CA ALA A 264 2.41 -3.60 8.33
C ALA A 264 2.45 -4.59 9.49
N LYS A 265 3.54 -4.55 10.26
CA LYS A 265 3.73 -5.31 11.48
C LYS A 265 4.40 -4.46 12.54
N THR A 266 3.88 -4.52 13.76
CA THR A 266 4.51 -3.92 14.94
C THR A 266 5.26 -4.99 15.72
N GLY A 267 6.43 -4.67 16.27
CA GLY A 267 7.21 -5.64 17.03
C GLY A 267 8.56 -5.13 17.49
N THR A 268 9.25 -6.00 18.21
CA THR A 268 10.69 -5.84 18.48
C THR A 268 11.50 -6.11 17.20
N LEU A 269 12.75 -5.63 17.17
CA LEU A 269 13.65 -5.87 16.04
C LEU A 269 13.73 -7.36 15.67
N SER A 270 13.89 -8.25 16.65
CA SER A 270 14.01 -9.69 16.42
C SER A 270 12.72 -10.31 15.85
N GLU A 271 11.55 -9.85 16.30
CA GLU A 271 10.26 -10.31 15.77
C GLU A 271 10.06 -9.86 14.32
N LEU A 272 10.45 -8.63 14.00
CA LEU A 272 10.35 -8.09 12.63
C LEU A 272 11.34 -8.76 11.67
N VAL A 273 12.58 -8.98 12.10
CA VAL A 273 13.59 -9.74 11.33
C VAL A 273 13.09 -11.15 11.04
N ALA A 274 12.56 -11.84 12.05
CA ALA A 274 11.99 -13.18 11.87
C ALA A 274 10.80 -13.18 10.90
N ALA A 275 9.96 -12.13 10.93
CA ALA A 275 8.85 -11.99 9.98
C ALA A 275 9.35 -11.73 8.54
N GLY A 276 10.32 -10.85 8.35
CA GLY A 276 10.93 -10.60 7.03
C GLY A 276 11.62 -11.85 6.47
N ASP A 277 12.21 -12.67 7.33
CA ASP A 277 12.86 -13.93 6.94
C ASP A 277 11.92 -15.03 6.46
N GLN A 278 10.62 -14.91 6.74
CA GLN A 278 9.62 -15.85 6.26
C GLN A 278 9.25 -15.65 4.79
N PHE A 279 9.56 -14.48 4.22
CA PHE A 279 9.09 -14.10 2.89
C PHE A 279 10.24 -13.79 1.92
N ASN A 280 9.95 -13.98 0.63
CA ASN A 280 10.81 -13.62 -0.49
C ASN A 280 9.93 -13.32 -1.71
N LEU A 281 9.09 -12.29 -1.60
CA LEU A 281 8.01 -11.97 -2.53
C LEU A 281 8.24 -10.61 -3.18
N GLN A 282 8.18 -10.57 -4.52
CA GLN A 282 8.41 -9.38 -5.33
C GLN A 282 7.33 -8.30 -5.12
N HIS A 283 6.06 -8.70 -5.03
CA HIS A 283 4.93 -7.75 -5.12
C HIS A 283 4.31 -7.39 -3.77
N ILE A 284 5.06 -7.58 -2.68
CA ILE A 284 4.60 -7.30 -1.31
C ILE A 284 5.66 -6.52 -0.53
N THR A 285 5.21 -5.41 0.08
CA THR A 285 5.98 -4.64 1.06
C THR A 285 5.44 -4.90 2.46
N LEU A 286 6.30 -5.42 3.34
CA LEU A 286 6.05 -5.57 4.77
C LEU A 286 6.72 -4.41 5.52
N ALA A 287 5.92 -3.49 6.05
CA ALA A 287 6.38 -2.37 6.86
C ALA A 287 6.59 -2.79 8.33
N GLY A 288 7.80 -2.59 8.86
CA GLY A 288 8.12 -2.83 10.26
C GLY A 288 8.02 -1.54 11.09
N TYR A 289 7.29 -1.60 12.21
CA TYR A 289 7.15 -0.50 13.16
C TYR A 289 7.51 -0.96 14.56
N GLU A 290 7.97 -0.02 15.39
CA GLU A 290 8.36 -0.31 16.76
C GLU A 290 7.18 -0.81 17.59
N LYS A 291 7.46 -1.72 18.53
CA LYS A 291 6.46 -2.29 19.44
C LYS A 291 5.62 -1.25 20.20
N ASP A 292 6.26 -0.15 20.60
CA ASP A 292 5.61 0.92 21.37
C ASP A 292 4.94 1.98 20.48
N THR A 293 4.77 1.70 19.17
CA THR A 293 4.00 2.54 18.26
C THR A 293 2.54 2.56 18.69
N GLN A 294 1.95 3.76 18.84
CA GLN A 294 0.60 3.92 19.36
C GLN A 294 -0.49 3.84 18.27
N THR A 295 -0.11 3.75 17.00
CA THR A 295 -1.04 3.42 15.91
C THR A 295 -1.16 1.90 15.70
N PRO A 296 -2.39 1.37 15.56
CA PRO A 296 -2.64 -0.02 15.16
C PRO A 296 -2.03 -0.38 13.79
N ALA A 297 -1.55 -1.61 13.62
CA ALA A 297 -0.91 -2.07 12.38
C ALA A 297 -1.82 -1.97 11.15
N ASP A 298 -3.13 -2.18 11.30
CA ASP A 298 -4.10 -2.08 10.20
C ASP A 298 -4.21 -0.66 9.66
N GLU A 299 -4.25 0.33 10.55
CA GLU A 299 -4.27 1.75 10.17
C GLU A 299 -2.94 2.20 9.57
N LEU A 300 -1.81 1.66 10.05
CA LEU A 300 -0.48 1.91 9.47
C LEU A 300 -0.38 1.36 8.04
N ALA A 301 -0.87 0.15 7.79
CA ALA A 301 -0.91 -0.44 6.44
C ALA A 301 -1.77 0.42 5.50
N ALA A 302 -2.96 0.84 5.93
CA ALA A 302 -3.84 1.68 5.14
C ALA A 302 -3.27 3.08 4.87
N SER A 303 -2.67 3.72 5.88
CA SER A 303 -2.05 5.05 5.75
C SER A 303 -0.84 5.02 4.81
N ARG A 304 0.00 3.99 4.91
CA ARG A 304 1.13 3.79 4.01
C ARG A 304 0.70 3.51 2.57
N THR A 305 -0.34 2.67 2.39
CA THR A 305 -0.96 2.42 1.06
C THR A 305 -1.46 3.72 0.44
N ALA A 306 -2.17 4.56 1.20
CA ALA A 306 -2.68 5.84 0.73
C ALA A 306 -1.55 6.80 0.32
N ARG A 307 -0.48 6.86 1.13
CA ARG A 307 0.67 7.72 0.83
C ARG A 307 1.40 7.27 -0.44
N ALA A 308 1.59 5.97 -0.62
CA ALA A 308 2.14 5.40 -1.84
C ALA A 308 1.25 5.72 -3.04
N ALA A 309 -0.08 5.52 -2.92
CA ALA A 309 -1.04 5.81 -3.98
C ALA A 309 -0.97 7.27 -4.44
N VAL A 310 -0.98 8.24 -3.52
CA VAL A 310 -0.93 9.67 -3.85
C VAL A 310 0.38 10.05 -4.57
N PHE A 311 1.52 9.51 -4.13
CA PHE A 311 2.80 9.86 -4.74
C PHE A 311 2.98 9.20 -6.11
N ILE A 312 2.69 7.91 -6.21
CA ILE A 312 2.97 7.11 -7.40
C ILE A 312 1.94 7.40 -8.52
N ARG A 313 0.69 7.74 -8.18
CA ARG A 313 -0.29 8.26 -9.17
C ARG A 313 0.17 9.58 -9.79
N ASN A 314 0.86 10.43 -9.02
CA ASN A 314 1.39 11.69 -9.53
C ASN A 314 2.64 11.47 -10.39
N ASP A 315 3.57 10.65 -9.90
CA ASP A 315 4.80 10.30 -10.59
C ASP A 315 5.29 8.92 -10.13
N PRO A 316 5.21 7.88 -11.00
CA PRO A 316 5.56 6.52 -10.61
C PRO A 316 7.07 6.31 -10.41
N ALA A 317 7.94 7.18 -10.95
CA ALA A 317 9.39 7.07 -10.81
C ALA A 317 9.93 7.79 -9.57
N ARG A 318 9.11 8.64 -8.92
CA ARG A 318 9.54 9.45 -7.77
C ARG A 318 9.56 8.62 -6.47
N PRO A 319 10.59 8.78 -5.60
CA PRO A 319 10.65 8.04 -4.34
C PRO A 319 9.52 8.39 -3.38
N THR A 320 9.04 7.39 -2.62
CA THR A 320 8.04 7.60 -1.57
C THR A 320 8.60 8.16 -0.26
N GLN A 321 9.93 8.25 -0.15
CA GLN A 321 10.64 8.70 1.06
C GLN A 321 10.16 10.09 1.51
N THR A 322 10.15 10.32 2.82
CA THR A 322 9.61 11.52 3.51
C THR A 322 8.09 11.63 3.53
N GLY A 323 7.38 10.71 2.88
CA GLY A 323 5.92 10.65 2.87
C GLY A 323 5.33 10.54 4.27
N GLU A 324 4.55 11.54 4.67
CA GLU A 324 3.93 11.61 5.98
C GLU A 324 2.78 10.62 6.13
N LEU A 325 2.82 9.79 7.17
CA LEU A 325 1.71 8.96 7.56
C LEU A 325 0.80 9.79 8.48
N VAL A 326 -0.17 10.46 7.87
CA VAL A 326 -1.00 11.49 8.50
C VAL A 326 -1.75 10.91 9.70
N ASP A 327 -1.70 11.62 10.84
CA ASP A 327 -2.40 11.25 12.08
C ASP A 327 -1.97 9.90 12.69
N MET A 328 -0.80 9.38 12.32
CA MET A 328 -0.24 8.16 12.89
C MET A 328 0.70 8.52 14.05
N LEU A 329 0.41 7.98 15.24
CA LEU A 329 1.16 8.19 16.46
C LEU A 329 2.35 7.21 16.54
N PRO A 330 3.60 7.70 16.44
CA PRO A 330 4.79 6.85 16.45
C PRO A 330 5.11 6.31 17.85
N ALA A 331 6.18 5.52 17.97
CA ALA A 331 6.74 5.22 19.29
C ALA A 331 7.32 6.48 19.99
N PRO A 332 7.28 6.53 21.33
CA PRO A 332 7.87 7.63 22.11
C PRO A 332 9.39 7.72 21.92
N LYS A 333 9.97 8.90 22.19
CA LYS A 333 11.42 9.10 22.11
C LYS A 333 12.15 8.10 23.02
N GLY A 334 13.24 7.51 22.52
CA GLY A 334 14.00 6.47 23.24
C GLY A 334 13.51 5.03 23.02
N LYS A 335 12.35 4.83 22.38
CA LYS A 335 11.82 3.51 21.97
C LYS A 335 11.82 3.30 20.46
N ARG A 336 12.37 4.26 19.72
CA ARG A 336 12.44 4.26 18.25
C ARG A 336 13.66 3.48 17.77
N PHE A 337 13.54 2.85 16.60
CA PHE A 337 14.67 2.17 16.00
C PHE A 337 15.79 3.14 15.65
N THR A 338 17.02 2.72 15.94
CA THR A 338 18.25 3.40 15.52
C THR A 338 18.54 3.13 14.05
N THR A 339 19.42 3.92 13.44
CA THR A 339 19.83 3.73 12.04
C THR A 339 20.42 2.34 11.79
N THR A 340 21.16 1.78 12.75
CA THR A 340 21.70 0.42 12.63
C THR A 340 20.59 -0.64 12.63
N GLU A 341 19.57 -0.47 13.46
CA GLU A 341 18.41 -1.37 13.49
C GLU A 341 17.57 -1.25 12.21
N GLN A 342 17.39 -0.04 11.68
CA GLN A 342 16.74 0.20 10.40
C GLN A 342 17.51 -0.47 9.24
N GLN A 343 18.84 -0.38 9.23
CA GLN A 343 19.66 -1.07 8.21
C GLN A 343 19.51 -2.58 8.29
N THR A 344 19.41 -3.15 9.50
CA THR A 344 19.12 -4.57 9.70
C THR A 344 17.75 -4.93 9.12
N LEU A 345 16.70 -4.16 9.44
CA LEU A 345 15.35 -4.40 8.90
C LEU A 345 15.34 -4.40 7.37
N LEU A 346 15.98 -3.41 6.74
CA LEU A 346 16.08 -3.32 5.28
C LEU A 346 16.81 -4.54 4.67
N SER A 347 17.86 -5.03 5.34
CA SER A 347 18.61 -6.22 4.90
C SER A 347 17.79 -7.51 5.02
N HIS A 348 16.75 -7.50 5.86
CA HIS A 348 15.82 -8.62 6.07
C HIS A 348 14.48 -8.45 5.33
N GLY A 349 14.38 -7.52 4.38
CA GLY A 349 13.19 -7.40 3.51
C GLY A 349 12.02 -6.71 4.20
N VAL A 350 12.31 -5.90 5.23
CA VAL A 350 11.31 -5.14 5.98
C VAL A 350 11.47 -3.65 5.68
N ALA A 351 10.40 -3.04 5.15
CA ALA A 351 10.35 -1.61 4.87
C ALA A 351 10.30 -0.79 6.18
N THR A 352 10.95 0.37 6.17
CA THR A 352 11.19 1.15 7.40
C THR A 352 10.51 2.52 7.37
N ALA A 353 10.26 3.06 8.56
CA ALA A 353 9.77 4.42 8.77
C ALA A 353 10.68 5.15 9.77
N TYR A 354 10.63 6.47 9.77
CA TYR A 354 11.34 7.32 10.73
C TYR A 354 10.42 8.41 11.25
N VAL A 355 10.82 9.04 12.36
CA VAL A 355 10.02 10.06 13.03
C VAL A 355 10.80 11.35 13.14
N GLU A 356 10.25 12.41 12.57
CA GLU A 356 10.83 13.75 12.63
C GLU A 356 9.80 14.73 13.19
N SER A 357 10.18 15.53 14.19
CA SER A 357 9.27 16.48 14.85
C SER A 357 7.92 15.89 15.33
N GLY A 358 7.92 14.60 15.71
CA GLY A 358 6.72 13.89 16.17
C GLY A 358 5.86 13.29 15.07
N VAL A 359 6.24 13.46 13.81
CA VAL A 359 5.51 12.97 12.63
C VAL A 359 6.17 11.70 12.10
N LEU A 360 5.39 10.64 11.90
CA LEU A 360 5.83 9.38 11.29
C LEU A 360 5.90 9.52 9.77
N ARG A 361 7.03 9.13 9.17
CA ARG A 361 7.32 9.27 7.74
C ARG A 361 7.90 8.00 7.15
N ILE A 362 7.59 7.73 5.89
CA ILE A 362 8.21 6.66 5.11
C ILE A 362 9.70 6.94 4.96
N GLN A 363 10.54 5.96 5.31
CA GLN A 363 11.98 6.01 5.06
C GLN A 363 12.31 5.37 3.72
N ARG A 364 11.94 4.09 3.54
CA ARG A 364 12.11 3.36 2.28
C ARG A 364 11.11 2.21 2.22
N ASP A 365 10.40 2.10 1.09
CA ASP A 365 9.45 1.03 0.80
C ASP A 365 10.09 -0.04 -0.07
N ILE A 366 10.73 -1.00 0.60
CA ILE A 366 11.26 -2.20 -0.06
C ILE A 366 10.24 -3.34 -0.09
N THR A 367 10.44 -4.28 -1.00
CA THR A 367 9.69 -5.54 -1.05
C THR A 367 10.35 -6.55 -0.11
N THR A 368 9.69 -7.69 0.10
CA THR A 368 10.29 -8.81 0.85
C THR A 368 11.30 -9.62 0.02
N TYR A 369 11.46 -9.33 -1.28
CA TYR A 369 12.37 -10.05 -2.17
C TYR A 369 13.84 -9.70 -1.89
N ARG A 370 14.64 -10.75 -1.68
CA ARG A 370 16.07 -10.65 -1.37
C ARG A 370 16.93 -11.67 -2.11
N LYS A 371 16.32 -12.75 -2.60
CA LYS A 371 17.04 -13.88 -3.18
C LYS A 371 16.38 -14.33 -4.47
N ASN A 372 17.20 -14.70 -5.45
CA ASN A 372 16.73 -15.36 -6.66
C ASN A 372 16.32 -16.82 -6.40
N ALA A 373 15.87 -17.51 -7.45
CA ALA A 373 15.43 -18.91 -7.39
C ALA A 373 16.52 -19.90 -6.92
N TYR A 374 17.80 -19.53 -7.00
CA TYR A 374 18.93 -20.32 -6.50
C TYR A 374 19.29 -20.00 -5.04
N GLY A 375 18.53 -19.10 -4.39
CA GLY A 375 18.78 -18.68 -3.01
C GLY A 375 19.94 -17.68 -2.87
N VAL A 376 20.43 -17.12 -3.98
CA VAL A 376 21.52 -16.13 -3.99
C VAL A 376 20.95 -14.72 -3.86
N ALA A 377 21.64 -13.85 -3.13
CA ALA A 377 21.24 -12.46 -2.95
C ALA A 377 20.98 -11.76 -4.29
N ASP A 378 19.83 -11.10 -4.39
CA ASP A 378 19.34 -10.45 -5.60
C ASP A 378 18.46 -9.25 -5.22
N ASN A 379 18.74 -8.10 -5.82
CA ASN A 379 18.09 -6.83 -5.57
C ASN A 379 17.18 -6.35 -6.72
N SER A 380 16.95 -7.19 -7.74
CA SER A 380 16.14 -6.85 -8.91
C SER A 380 14.72 -6.35 -8.60
N TYR A 381 14.13 -6.83 -7.51
CA TYR A 381 12.80 -6.41 -7.03
C TYR A 381 12.86 -5.72 -5.66
N LEU A 382 13.99 -5.12 -5.29
CA LEU A 382 14.17 -4.58 -3.95
C LEU A 382 13.21 -3.43 -3.64
N ASP A 383 13.07 -2.46 -4.53
CA ASP A 383 12.24 -1.26 -4.30
C ASP A 383 10.87 -1.41 -4.98
N SER A 384 9.81 -1.06 -4.26
CA SER A 384 8.44 -1.15 -4.78
C SER A 384 8.21 -0.20 -5.96
N GLU A 385 8.87 0.96 -5.98
CA GLU A 385 8.72 1.97 -7.04
C GLU A 385 9.15 1.46 -8.42
N THR A 386 10.14 0.56 -8.50
CA THR A 386 10.55 -0.07 -9.76
C THR A 386 9.41 -0.88 -10.38
N LEU A 387 8.61 -1.57 -9.55
CA LEU A 387 7.44 -2.32 -10.01
C LEU A 387 6.33 -1.40 -10.50
N HIS A 388 6.05 -0.32 -9.78
CA HIS A 388 5.06 0.67 -10.23
C HIS A 388 5.46 1.34 -11.54
N THR A 389 6.74 1.69 -11.70
CA THR A 389 7.30 2.20 -12.95
C THR A 389 7.17 1.19 -14.08
N SER A 390 7.46 -0.09 -13.81
CA SER A 390 7.33 -1.17 -14.78
C SER A 390 5.88 -1.35 -15.24
N ALA A 391 4.92 -1.36 -14.32
CA ALA A 391 3.49 -1.46 -14.63
C ALA A 391 3.02 -0.27 -15.48
N TYR A 392 3.45 0.95 -15.14
CA TYR A 392 3.16 2.16 -15.90
C TYR A 392 3.65 2.04 -17.37
N VAL A 393 4.91 1.64 -17.56
CA VAL A 393 5.50 1.48 -18.89
C VAL A 393 4.76 0.40 -19.70
N LEU A 394 4.49 -0.77 -19.12
CA LEU A 394 3.77 -1.84 -19.81
C LEU A 394 2.35 -1.44 -20.23
N ARG A 395 1.62 -0.71 -19.38
CA ARG A 395 0.28 -0.18 -19.71
C ARG A 395 0.35 0.89 -20.79
N ARG A 396 1.36 1.77 -20.77
CA ARG A 396 1.60 2.76 -21.81
C ARG A 396 1.80 2.09 -23.17
N LEU A 397 2.64 1.05 -23.22
CA LEU A 397 2.87 0.27 -24.43
C LEU A 397 1.58 -0.41 -24.92
N LYS A 398 0.83 -1.06 -24.02
CA LYS A 398 -0.47 -1.67 -24.34
C LYS A 398 -1.43 -0.65 -24.96
N SER A 399 -1.56 0.53 -24.35
CA SER A 399 -2.43 1.60 -24.82
C SER A 399 -2.06 2.11 -26.21
N VAL A 400 -0.77 2.32 -26.49
CA VAL A 400 -0.28 2.74 -27.82
C VAL A 400 -0.61 1.69 -28.88
N ILE A 401 -0.32 0.42 -28.58
CA ILE A 401 -0.53 -0.67 -29.55
C ILE A 401 -2.02 -0.90 -29.83
N THR A 402 -2.86 -0.93 -28.81
CA THR A 402 -4.31 -1.17 -28.98
C THR A 402 -5.02 -0.01 -29.65
N SER A 403 -4.59 1.24 -29.38
CA SER A 403 -5.19 2.43 -29.99
C SER A 403 -4.85 2.58 -31.47
N LYS A 404 -3.59 2.30 -31.86
CA LYS A 404 -3.11 2.56 -33.23
C LYS A 404 -3.16 1.34 -34.16
N TYR A 405 -2.84 0.15 -33.65
CA TYR A 405 -2.56 -1.01 -34.51
C TYR A 405 -3.58 -2.15 -34.41
N GLY A 406 -4.68 -1.97 -33.68
CA GLY A 406 -5.64 -3.04 -33.40
C GLY A 406 -6.24 -3.76 -34.62
N ARG A 407 -6.28 -3.13 -35.80
CA ARG A 407 -6.79 -3.71 -37.06
C ARG A 407 -5.77 -3.74 -38.21
N HIS A 408 -4.47 -3.61 -37.92
CA HIS A 408 -3.44 -3.58 -38.96
C HIS A 408 -3.02 -4.98 -39.43
N LYS A 409 -2.73 -5.13 -40.72
CA LYS A 409 -2.12 -6.34 -41.29
C LYS A 409 -0.62 -6.34 -41.00
N LEU A 410 -0.07 -7.45 -40.51
CA LEU A 410 1.36 -7.60 -40.29
C LEU A 410 2.09 -8.00 -41.59
N ALA A 411 3.15 -7.28 -41.95
CA ALA A 411 3.96 -7.59 -43.11
C ALA A 411 5.47 -7.39 -42.87
N ASN A 412 6.30 -7.87 -43.80
CA ASN A 412 7.76 -7.75 -43.71
C ASN A 412 8.24 -6.34 -44.12
N ASP A 413 9.34 -5.90 -43.54
CA ASP A 413 10.02 -4.67 -43.93
C ASP A 413 10.42 -4.69 -45.41
N GLY A 414 10.43 -3.52 -46.05
CA GLY A 414 10.80 -3.36 -47.47
C GLY A 414 9.75 -3.84 -48.48
N THR A 415 8.64 -4.42 -48.01
CA THR A 415 7.53 -4.82 -48.88
C THR A 415 6.79 -3.59 -49.41
N ARG A 416 6.46 -3.58 -50.71
CA ARG A 416 5.80 -2.44 -51.37
C ARG A 416 4.29 -2.56 -51.22
N PHE A 417 3.67 -1.59 -50.56
CA PHE A 417 2.22 -1.51 -50.39
C PHE A 417 1.65 -0.23 -50.98
N GLY A 418 0.37 -0.25 -51.33
CA GLY A 418 -0.34 0.97 -51.69
C GLY A 418 -0.39 1.94 -50.50
N SER A 419 -0.04 3.21 -50.72
CA SER A 419 -0.18 4.26 -49.71
C SER A 419 -1.60 4.30 -49.16
N GLY A 420 -1.73 4.27 -47.83
CA GLY A 420 -3.00 4.31 -47.10
C GLY A 420 -3.53 2.96 -46.60
N GLN A 421 -2.86 1.84 -46.92
CA GLN A 421 -3.24 0.53 -46.36
C GLN A 421 -2.89 0.41 -44.87
N ALA A 422 -3.82 -0.10 -44.05
CA ALA A 422 -3.58 -0.43 -42.65
C ALA A 422 -2.63 -1.65 -42.53
N ILE A 423 -1.33 -1.38 -42.66
CA ILE A 423 -0.25 -2.39 -42.63
C ILE A 423 0.81 -1.91 -41.64
N VAL A 424 1.29 -2.84 -40.84
CA VAL A 424 2.37 -2.63 -39.88
C VAL A 424 3.52 -3.58 -40.17
N THR A 425 4.75 -3.11 -40.00
CA THR A 425 5.97 -3.90 -40.17
C THR A 425 6.86 -3.80 -38.92
N PRO A 426 7.83 -4.72 -38.73
CA PRO A 426 8.76 -4.65 -37.61
C PRO A 426 9.45 -3.28 -37.47
N ALA A 427 9.90 -2.66 -38.56
CA ALA A 427 10.51 -1.33 -38.54
C ALA A 427 9.54 -0.23 -38.08
N VAL A 428 8.26 -0.30 -38.46
CA VAL A 428 7.22 0.66 -38.01
C VAL A 428 6.99 0.54 -36.51
N ILE A 429 6.82 -0.67 -35.98
CA ILE A 429 6.68 -0.87 -34.53
C ILE A 429 7.93 -0.46 -33.77
N ARG A 430 9.12 -0.78 -34.29
CA ARG A 430 10.38 -0.32 -33.68
C ARG A 430 10.46 1.20 -33.60
N GLY A 431 10.03 1.90 -34.66
CA GLY A 431 9.93 3.37 -34.67
C GLY A 431 8.91 3.91 -33.66
N GLU A 432 7.74 3.28 -33.55
CA GLU A 432 6.70 3.68 -32.60
C GLU A 432 7.12 3.46 -31.14
N LEU A 433 7.68 2.30 -30.82
CA LEU A 433 8.22 2.01 -29.48
C LEU A 433 9.35 2.98 -29.13
N GLY A 434 10.20 3.32 -30.11
CA GLY A 434 11.21 4.36 -29.94
C GLY A 434 10.61 5.73 -29.65
N SER A 435 9.62 6.16 -30.43
CA SER A 435 8.91 7.42 -30.20
C SER A 435 8.28 7.47 -28.80
N THR A 436 7.62 6.37 -28.39
CA THR A 436 6.99 6.25 -27.07
C THR A 436 8.03 6.31 -25.95
N TYR A 437 9.16 5.62 -26.10
CA TYR A 437 10.27 5.68 -25.14
C TYR A 437 10.79 7.10 -24.99
N ARG A 438 10.94 7.84 -26.10
CA ARG A 438 11.42 9.22 -26.07
C ARG A 438 10.44 10.19 -25.41
N LEU A 439 9.14 9.91 -25.47
CA LEU A 439 8.14 10.63 -24.68
C LEU A 439 8.31 10.34 -23.18
N MET A 440 8.44 9.06 -22.82
CA MET A 440 8.66 8.65 -21.43
C MET A 440 9.99 9.17 -20.87
N GLU A 441 11.02 9.32 -21.70
CA GLU A 441 12.31 9.93 -21.33
C GLU A 441 12.16 11.41 -20.97
N ARG A 442 11.35 12.16 -21.74
CA ARG A 442 11.02 13.56 -21.42
C ARG A 442 10.16 13.70 -20.17
N GLU A 443 9.34 12.69 -19.87
CA GLU A 443 8.54 12.61 -18.66
C GLU A 443 9.38 12.20 -17.44
N GLY A 444 10.62 11.75 -17.62
CA GLY A 444 11.53 11.34 -16.54
C GLY A 444 11.27 9.92 -16.02
N ILE A 445 10.62 9.06 -16.80
CA ILE A 445 10.29 7.68 -16.42
C ILE A 445 11.40 6.70 -16.82
N VAL A 446 12.04 6.95 -17.97
CA VAL A 446 13.12 6.13 -18.53
C VAL A 446 14.30 7.02 -18.95
N GLU A 447 15.48 6.45 -19.13
CA GLU A 447 16.69 7.15 -19.58
C GLU A 447 17.42 6.42 -20.72
N ASN A 448 18.49 7.02 -21.24
CA ASN A 448 19.41 6.41 -22.21
C ASN A 448 18.76 5.92 -23.52
N PHE A 449 17.95 6.76 -24.18
CA PHE A 449 17.26 6.39 -25.44
C PHE A 449 18.15 5.76 -26.52
N ASP A 450 19.36 6.29 -26.73
CA ASP A 450 20.26 5.80 -27.78
C ASP A 450 20.74 4.36 -27.51
N LEU A 451 20.94 3.99 -26.24
CA LEU A 451 21.27 2.61 -25.85
C LEU A 451 20.03 1.72 -25.93
N PHE A 452 18.87 2.20 -25.48
CA PHE A 452 17.60 1.49 -25.63
C PHE A 452 17.34 1.12 -27.09
N GLN A 453 17.57 2.04 -28.04
CA GLN A 453 17.42 1.77 -29.47
C GLN A 453 18.33 0.63 -29.95
N GLN A 454 19.56 0.54 -29.45
CA GLN A 454 20.51 -0.52 -29.85
C GLN A 454 20.05 -1.90 -29.37
N HIS A 455 19.44 -1.97 -28.18
CA HIS A 455 19.00 -3.22 -27.57
C HIS A 455 17.53 -3.59 -27.89
N LEU A 456 16.73 -2.66 -28.40
CA LEU A 456 15.36 -2.92 -28.84
C LEU A 456 15.34 -3.83 -30.08
N ILE A 457 14.80 -5.03 -29.91
CA ILE A 457 14.60 -6.00 -30.99
C ILE A 457 13.11 -6.11 -31.27
N VAL A 458 12.73 -5.97 -32.54
CA VAL A 458 11.38 -6.17 -33.04
C VAL A 458 11.49 -7.05 -34.28
N GLU A 459 10.91 -8.23 -34.24
CA GLU A 459 10.99 -9.19 -35.34
C GLU A 459 9.67 -9.92 -35.57
N ARG A 460 9.44 -10.34 -36.81
CA ARG A 460 8.32 -11.23 -37.13
C ARG A 460 8.73 -12.65 -36.80
N ASN A 461 7.86 -13.38 -36.11
CA ASN A 461 8.16 -14.74 -35.70
C ASN A 461 8.40 -15.63 -36.94
N ALA A 462 9.52 -16.36 -36.94
CA ALA A 462 9.93 -17.19 -38.08
C ALA A 462 8.95 -18.34 -38.39
N ASN A 463 8.27 -18.85 -37.36
CA ASN A 463 7.36 -20.00 -37.45
C ASN A 463 5.88 -19.61 -37.46
N ASN A 464 5.56 -18.34 -37.15
CA ASN A 464 4.20 -17.81 -37.14
C ASN A 464 4.15 -16.45 -37.85
N SER A 465 3.70 -16.46 -39.10
CA SER A 465 3.57 -15.26 -39.91
C SER A 465 2.63 -14.20 -39.33
N ASN A 466 1.77 -14.54 -38.38
CA ASN A 466 0.81 -13.61 -37.78
C ASN A 466 1.29 -13.06 -36.43
N ARG A 467 2.53 -13.36 -36.02
CA ARG A 467 3.10 -12.97 -34.72
C ARG A 467 4.29 -12.04 -34.89
N LEU A 468 4.31 -11.00 -34.05
CA LEU A 468 5.43 -10.10 -33.87
C LEU A 468 5.99 -10.31 -32.46
N ASP A 469 7.30 -10.48 -32.35
CA ASP A 469 8.02 -10.62 -31.09
C ASP A 469 8.85 -9.35 -30.83
N VAL A 470 8.82 -8.90 -29.58
CA VAL A 470 9.48 -7.66 -29.14
C VAL A 470 10.28 -7.95 -27.89
N LEU A 471 11.59 -7.68 -27.92
CA LEU A 471 12.42 -7.54 -26.73
C LEU A 471 12.49 -6.05 -26.42
N PHE A 472 11.85 -5.63 -25.33
CA PHE A 472 11.83 -4.26 -24.86
C PHE A 472 12.69 -4.15 -23.59
N PRO A 473 13.91 -3.61 -23.65
CA PRO A 473 14.83 -3.53 -22.52
C PRO A 473 14.87 -2.10 -21.95
N PRO A 474 13.90 -1.68 -21.12
CA PRO A 474 13.87 -0.32 -20.62
C PRO A 474 14.99 -0.07 -19.61
N ASP A 475 15.51 1.15 -19.63
CA ASP A 475 16.37 1.67 -18.57
C ASP A 475 15.54 2.67 -17.76
N TYR A 476 15.14 2.29 -16.55
CA TYR A 476 14.25 3.09 -15.71
C TYR A 476 15.04 4.17 -14.97
N VAL A 477 14.47 5.37 -14.85
CA VAL A 477 15.03 6.40 -13.96
C VAL A 477 14.91 5.95 -12.51
N ASN A 478 16.04 5.93 -11.80
CA ASN A 478 16.13 5.43 -10.44
C ASN A 478 15.94 6.52 -9.39
N GLN A 479 15.57 6.13 -8.17
CA GLN A 479 15.40 7.06 -7.06
C GLN A 479 16.74 7.47 -6.44
N LEU A 480 16.92 8.77 -6.17
CA LEU A 480 18.06 9.26 -5.38
C LEU A 480 17.86 8.91 -3.89
N ARG A 481 18.43 7.77 -3.47
CA ARG A 481 18.32 7.26 -2.09
C ARG A 481 19.50 7.63 -1.20
N VAL A 482 20.71 7.64 -1.74
CA VAL A 482 21.94 7.86 -0.98
C VAL A 482 22.77 8.94 -1.67
N PHE A 483 23.07 10.01 -0.94
CA PHE A 483 24.00 11.05 -1.38
C PHE A 483 25.21 11.05 -0.44
N ALA A 484 26.33 10.50 -0.92
CA ALA A 484 27.55 10.34 -0.14
C ALA A 484 28.61 11.39 -0.53
N VAL A 485 29.17 12.09 0.46
CA VAL A 485 30.21 13.11 0.26
C VAL A 485 31.44 12.78 1.09
N LEU A 486 32.61 12.82 0.46
CA LEU A 486 33.90 12.79 1.13
C LEU A 486 34.41 14.22 1.32
N ASN A 487 34.35 14.74 2.56
CA ASN A 487 34.89 16.06 2.88
C ASN A 487 36.40 15.99 3.17
N GLN A 488 37.23 16.33 2.18
CA GLN A 488 38.67 16.51 2.36
C GLN A 488 38.97 17.97 2.73
N PHE A 489 38.85 18.28 4.01
CA PHE A 489 39.10 19.63 4.49
C PHE A 489 40.60 19.96 4.49
N ARG A 490 40.95 21.21 4.13
CA ARG A 490 42.27 21.81 4.31
C ARG A 490 42.13 23.01 5.24
N LEU A 491 43.14 23.26 6.08
CA LEU A 491 43.18 24.46 6.91
C LEU A 491 43.54 25.70 6.10
N GLN A 492 44.30 25.52 5.01
CA GLN A 492 44.61 26.54 4.01
C GLN A 492 44.94 25.83 2.69
N TYR A 493 44.57 26.43 1.55
CA TYR A 493 45.02 25.94 0.25
C TYR A 493 46.49 26.32 0.05
N SER A 494 47.30 25.38 -0.46
CA SER A 494 48.71 25.63 -0.77
C SER A 494 48.95 26.79 -1.74
N GLU A 495 47.92 27.19 -2.49
CA GLU A 495 47.92 28.30 -3.44
C GLU A 495 47.80 29.69 -2.76
N GLU A 496 47.40 29.76 -1.47
CA GLU A 496 47.40 31.00 -0.68
C GLU A 496 48.69 31.20 0.14
N ALA A 497 49.60 30.23 0.12
CA ALA A 497 50.90 30.30 0.81
C ALA A 497 52.05 30.73 -0.13
N ALA A 498 51.75 31.08 -1.39
CA ALA A 498 52.66 31.66 -2.37
C ALA A 498 52.25 33.10 -2.65
#